data_AF-A0A3C0SLC8-F1
#
_entry.id   AF-A0A3C0SLC8-F1
#
_cell.length_a   1.000
_cell.length_b   1.000
_cell.length_c   1.000
_cell.angle_alpha   90.00
_cell.angle_beta   90.00
_cell.angle_gamma   90.00
#
_symmetry.space_group_name_H-M   'P 1'
#
loop_
_entity.id
_entity.type
_entity.pdbx_description
1 polymer ?
#
loop_
_entity_poly.entity_id
_entity_poly.type
_entity_poly.pdbx_seq_one_letter_code
_entity_poly.pdbx_strand_id
1 'polypeptide(L)'
;MSDVIDFNELKNKATDKDVDKFENYIYSMYYSMAQGKLSMAEMSREIFKYMKENNISQEKFMNIQKKVMERYGISTEDLEEQMRSIGIDTSLNNLGNEYEDARKVISFQEKYKGKLKVRSINSYNIKNDKNDIEVILQDENIILKSYGKIDLTDNELNEFLCSYKKIVDNKMLNISICENASTYLY
;
A
#
# COMPACT_ATOMS: atom_id res chain seq x y z
N MET A 1 -20.59 29.03 32.71
CA MET A 1 -19.74 27.90 32.29
C MET A 1 -18.42 28.52 31.87
N SER A 2 -17.33 28.18 32.54
CA SER A 2 -15.99 28.61 32.17
C SER A 2 -15.56 27.80 30.95
N ASP A 3 -15.37 28.46 29.81
CA ASP A 3 -14.73 27.87 28.63
C ASP A 3 -13.29 27.52 29.01
N VAL A 4 -13.07 26.27 29.40
CA VAL A 4 -11.72 25.74 29.65
C VAL A 4 -11.06 25.61 28.29
N ILE A 5 -10.20 26.58 27.97
CA ILE A 5 -9.34 26.52 26.78
C ILE A 5 -8.41 25.32 26.94
N ASP A 6 -8.56 24.30 26.10
CA ASP A 6 -7.61 23.20 26.03
C ASP A 6 -6.33 23.68 25.33
N PHE A 7 -5.30 23.93 26.13
CA PHE A 7 -3.99 24.36 25.63
C PHE A 7 -3.33 23.32 24.72
N ASN A 8 -3.76 22.05 24.75
CA ASN A 8 -3.27 21.03 23.82
C ASN A 8 -3.83 21.24 22.41
N GLU A 9 -5.11 21.62 22.26
CA GLU A 9 -5.70 21.93 20.95
C GLU A 9 -4.98 23.11 20.27
N LEU A 10 -4.66 24.16 21.04
CA LEU A 10 -3.92 25.32 20.54
C LEU A 10 -2.51 24.96 20.06
N LYS A 11 -1.85 24.00 20.72
CA LYS A 11 -0.49 23.56 20.38
C LYS A 11 -0.46 22.69 19.12
N ASN A 12 -1.48 21.88 18.89
CA ASN A 12 -1.57 20.96 17.76
C ASN A 12 -2.11 21.60 16.48
N LYS A 13 -2.65 22.82 16.55
CA LYS A 13 -3.10 23.57 15.37
C LYS A 13 -1.93 23.97 14.47
N ALA A 14 -2.02 23.64 13.18
CA ALA A 14 -1.04 24.07 12.19
C ALA A 14 -1.26 25.54 11.81
N THR A 15 -0.25 26.38 12.04
CA THR A 15 -0.25 27.77 11.59
C THR A 15 0.24 27.87 10.15
N ASP A 16 -0.12 28.94 9.43
CA ASP A 16 0.34 29.11 8.04
C ASP A 16 1.86 29.24 7.97
N LYS A 17 2.48 29.82 9.01
CA LYS A 17 3.94 29.86 9.17
C LYS A 17 4.56 28.47 9.34
N ASP A 18 3.89 27.54 10.03
CA ASP A 18 4.36 26.16 10.15
C ASP A 18 4.29 25.45 8.79
N VAL A 19 3.21 25.70 8.03
CA VAL A 19 3.01 25.20 6.67
C VAL A 19 4.10 25.72 5.74
N ASP A 20 4.34 27.03 5.70
CA ASP A 20 5.35 27.64 4.83
C ASP A 20 6.76 27.12 5.15
N LYS A 21 7.09 26.95 6.43
CA LYS A 21 8.40 26.42 6.84
C LYS A 21 8.57 24.96 6.40
N PHE A 22 7.54 24.16 6.59
CA PHE A 22 7.57 22.75 6.20
C PHE A 22 7.64 22.59 4.68
N GLU A 23 6.86 23.37 3.95
CA GLU A 23 6.84 23.41 2.48
C GLU A 23 8.23 23.77 1.93
N ASN A 24 8.86 24.83 2.45
CA ASN A 24 10.24 25.20 2.08
C ASN A 24 11.25 24.08 2.38
N TYR A 25 11.09 23.39 3.51
CA TYR A 25 11.96 22.28 3.89
C TYR A 25 11.82 21.10 2.90
N ILE A 26 10.59 20.72 2.55
CA ILE A 26 10.31 19.69 1.54
C ILE A 26 10.84 20.08 0.17
N TYR A 27 10.64 21.33 -0.26
CA TYR A 27 11.16 21.83 -1.54
C TYR A 27 12.68 21.76 -1.63
N SER A 28 13.39 22.05 -0.53
CA SER A 28 14.85 21.95 -0.50
C SER A 28 15.36 20.52 -0.76
N MET A 29 14.57 19.51 -0.38
CA MET A 29 14.89 18.10 -0.60
C MET A 29 14.40 17.57 -1.95
N TYR A 30 13.32 18.15 -2.48
CA TYR A 30 12.69 17.70 -3.73
C TYR A 30 13.66 17.63 -4.90
N TYR A 31 14.53 18.64 -5.06
CA TYR A 31 15.52 18.66 -6.13
C TYR A 31 16.52 17.50 -6.03
N SER A 32 17.01 17.20 -4.82
CA SER A 32 17.91 16.08 -4.58
C SER A 32 17.24 14.74 -4.84
N MET A 33 15.94 14.64 -4.53
CA MET A 33 15.12 13.45 -4.81
C MET A 33 14.89 13.27 -6.32
N ALA A 34 14.54 14.35 -7.04
CA ALA A 34 14.34 14.32 -8.48
C ALA A 34 15.61 13.91 -9.26
N GLN A 35 16.78 14.23 -8.71
CA GLN A 35 18.09 13.80 -9.25
C GLN A 35 18.50 12.38 -8.81
N GLY A 36 17.71 11.70 -8.00
CA GLY A 36 18.03 10.37 -7.46
C GLY A 36 19.16 10.36 -6.42
N LYS A 37 19.56 11.54 -5.91
CA LYS A 37 20.60 11.69 -4.87
C LYS A 37 20.06 11.51 -3.45
N LEU A 38 18.74 11.60 -3.29
CA LEU A 38 18.03 11.39 -2.04
C LEU A 38 16.93 10.36 -2.29
N SER A 39 16.96 9.24 -1.57
CA SER A 39 15.87 8.26 -1.56
C SER A 39 14.68 8.78 -0.75
N MET A 40 13.48 8.25 -0.98
CA MET A 40 12.31 8.57 -0.15
C MET A 40 12.54 8.13 1.31
N ALA A 41 13.26 7.01 1.51
CA ALA A 41 13.66 6.56 2.85
C ALA A 41 14.57 7.57 3.58
N GLU A 42 15.47 8.26 2.88
CA GLU A 42 16.31 9.32 3.43
C GLU A 42 15.52 10.61 3.67
N MET A 43 14.69 11.01 2.72
CA MET A 43 13.78 12.15 2.87
C MET A 43 12.87 11.97 4.09
N SER A 44 12.34 10.77 4.30
CA SER A 44 11.54 10.45 5.48
C SER A 44 12.34 10.61 6.78
N ARG A 45 13.62 10.22 6.82
CA ARG A 45 14.46 10.42 8.02
C ARG A 45 14.68 11.90 8.30
N GLU A 46 14.92 12.69 7.28
CA GLU A 46 15.09 14.14 7.39
C GLU A 46 13.80 14.80 7.89
N ILE A 47 12.63 14.40 7.40
CA ILE A 47 11.33 14.86 7.92
C ILE A 47 11.17 14.53 9.42
N PHE A 48 11.50 13.31 9.84
CA PHE A 48 11.45 12.95 11.27
C PHE A 48 12.40 13.77 12.13
N LYS A 49 13.60 14.02 11.60
CA LYS A 49 14.59 14.87 12.27
C LYS A 49 14.06 16.30 12.41
N TYR A 50 13.49 16.86 11.35
CA TYR A 50 12.83 18.16 11.36
C TYR A 50 11.72 18.23 12.41
N MET A 51 10.85 17.22 12.48
CA MET A 51 9.79 17.17 13.50
C MET A 51 10.36 17.21 14.92
N LYS A 52 11.40 16.40 15.18
CA LYS A 52 12.05 16.32 16.50
C LYS A 52 12.73 17.64 16.87
N GLU A 53 13.49 18.24 15.94
CA GLU A 53 14.21 19.49 16.16
C GLU A 53 13.26 20.69 16.38
N ASN A 54 12.07 20.65 15.76
CA ASN A 54 11.07 21.71 15.85
C ASN A 54 9.94 21.42 16.86
N ASN A 55 10.04 20.35 17.65
CA ASN A 55 9.02 19.93 18.62
C ASN A 55 7.61 19.79 18.02
N ILE A 56 7.53 19.27 16.80
CA ILE A 56 6.28 19.04 16.08
C ILE A 56 5.74 17.68 16.50
N SER A 57 4.58 17.67 17.16
CA SER A 57 3.84 16.45 17.45
C SER A 57 3.37 15.79 16.15
N GLN A 58 3.12 14.48 16.17
CA GLN A 58 2.54 13.80 15.00
C GLN A 58 1.22 14.43 14.57
N GLU A 59 0.35 14.78 15.53
CA GLU A 59 -0.92 15.44 15.24
C GLU A 59 -0.72 16.80 14.55
N LYS A 60 0.22 17.61 15.03
CA LYS A 60 0.56 18.89 14.39
C LYS A 60 1.14 18.67 12.99
N PHE A 61 1.97 17.66 12.82
CA PHE A 61 2.53 17.29 11.52
C PHE A 61 1.44 16.88 10.52
N MET A 62 0.46 16.07 10.93
CA MET A 62 -0.70 15.72 10.11
C MET A 62 -1.49 16.96 9.69
N ASN A 63 -1.72 17.90 10.63
CA ASN A 63 -2.41 19.16 10.32
C ASN A 63 -1.62 20.03 9.34
N ILE A 64 -0.29 20.03 9.42
CA ILE A 64 0.58 20.71 8.44
C ILE A 64 0.44 20.04 7.07
N GLN A 65 0.54 18.70 6.98
CA GLN A 65 0.41 17.96 5.73
C GLN A 65 -0.95 18.20 5.05
N LYS A 66 -2.05 18.15 5.82
CA LYS A 66 -3.41 18.45 5.30
C LYS A 66 -3.49 19.84 4.68
N LYS A 67 -3.02 20.87 5.39
CA LYS A 67 -3.00 22.25 4.87
C LYS A 67 -2.12 22.42 3.62
N VAL A 68 -0.98 21.73 3.55
CA VAL A 68 -0.14 21.72 2.34
C VAL A 68 -0.93 21.13 1.18
N MET A 69 -1.56 19.96 1.34
CA MET A 69 -2.35 19.31 0.29
C MET A 69 -3.51 20.19 -0.21
N GLU A 70 -4.26 20.78 0.73
CA GLU A 70 -5.34 21.73 0.43
C GLU A 70 -4.84 22.92 -0.41
N ARG A 71 -3.65 23.47 -0.08
CA ARG A 71 -3.04 24.59 -0.80
C ARG A 71 -2.71 24.26 -2.26
N TYR A 72 -2.38 23.01 -2.57
CA TYR A 72 -2.10 22.56 -3.94
C TYR A 72 -3.31 21.95 -4.65
N GLY A 73 -4.50 21.98 -4.05
CA GLY A 73 -5.71 21.42 -4.63
C GLY A 73 -5.67 19.89 -4.77
N ILE A 74 -4.82 19.22 -3.99
CA ILE A 74 -4.74 17.76 -3.97
C ILE A 74 -5.83 17.28 -3.01
N SER A 75 -6.85 16.61 -3.53
CA SER A 75 -7.86 15.99 -2.68
C SER A 75 -7.22 14.82 -1.91
N THR A 76 -7.63 14.64 -0.66
CA THR A 76 -7.19 13.49 0.14
C THR A 76 -7.61 12.16 -0.51
N GLU A 77 -8.72 12.14 -1.25
CA GLU A 77 -9.20 10.97 -1.98
C GLU A 77 -8.25 10.55 -3.12
N ASP A 78 -7.78 11.50 -3.94
CA ASP A 78 -6.87 11.22 -5.07
C ASP A 78 -5.52 10.66 -4.60
N LEU A 79 -5.06 11.10 -3.43
CA LEU A 79 -3.82 10.63 -2.84
C LEU A 79 -3.97 9.23 -2.26
N GLU A 80 -5.08 8.92 -1.59
CA GLU A 80 -5.36 7.56 -1.13
C GLU A 80 -5.49 6.57 -2.30
N GLU A 81 -6.10 6.97 -3.42
CA GLU A 81 -6.20 6.13 -4.62
C GLU A 81 -4.81 5.83 -5.22
N GLN A 82 -3.94 6.83 -5.28
CA GLN A 82 -2.54 6.65 -5.68
C GLN A 82 -1.76 5.75 -4.71
N MET A 83 -1.97 5.90 -3.39
CA MET A 83 -1.34 5.04 -2.38
C MET A 83 -1.81 3.58 -2.47
N ARG A 84 -3.11 3.36 -2.71
CA ARG A 84 -3.65 2.02 -2.98
C ARG A 84 -3.05 1.40 -4.24
N SER A 85 -2.82 2.19 -5.29
CA SER A 85 -2.20 1.72 -6.53
C SER A 85 -0.77 1.21 -6.36
N ILE A 86 -0.06 1.69 -5.34
CA ILE A 86 1.26 1.20 -4.92
C ILE A 86 1.17 0.21 -3.75
N GLY A 87 -0.01 -0.32 -3.43
CA GLY A 87 -0.18 -1.37 -2.42
C GLY A 87 -0.12 -0.89 -0.97
N ILE A 88 -0.36 0.40 -0.71
CA ILE A 88 -0.55 0.94 0.64
C ILE A 88 -2.06 1.12 0.86
N ASP A 89 -2.66 0.22 1.64
CA ASP A 89 -4.08 0.22 1.96
C ASP A 89 -4.33 0.75 3.39
N THR A 90 -3.82 1.96 3.65
CA THR A 90 -4.00 2.65 4.93
C THR A 90 -4.64 4.01 4.65
N SER A 91 -5.75 4.33 5.32
CA SER A 91 -6.36 5.66 5.26
C SER A 91 -5.39 6.73 5.74
N LEU A 92 -5.38 7.90 5.09
CA LEU A 92 -4.54 9.05 5.47
C LEU A 92 -4.74 9.50 6.92
N ASN A 93 -5.91 9.22 7.51
CA ASN A 93 -6.18 9.55 8.90
C ASN A 93 -5.43 8.65 9.91
N ASN A 94 -4.98 7.46 9.49
CA ASN A 94 -4.18 6.54 10.31
C ASN A 94 -2.66 6.70 10.12
N LEU A 95 -2.23 7.51 9.14
CA LEU A 95 -0.81 7.67 8.81
C LEU A 95 0.04 8.21 9.95
N GLY A 96 -0.52 8.93 10.93
CA GLY A 96 0.22 9.41 12.10
C GLY A 96 0.80 8.27 12.93
N ASN A 97 -0.03 7.27 13.26
CA ASN A 97 0.37 6.11 14.06
C ASN A 97 1.11 5.05 13.24
N GLU A 98 0.88 4.99 11.93
CA GLU A 98 1.41 3.94 11.03
C GLU A 98 2.48 4.46 10.05
N TYR A 99 3.01 5.67 10.26
CA TYR A 99 4.01 6.27 9.36
C TYR A 99 5.24 5.38 9.20
N GLU A 100 5.68 4.73 10.28
CA GLU A 100 6.81 3.82 10.24
C GLU A 100 6.54 2.62 9.32
N ASP A 101 5.30 2.14 9.29
CA ASP A 101 4.89 1.02 8.45
C ASP A 101 4.78 1.44 6.99
N ALA A 102 4.19 2.62 6.72
CA ALA A 102 4.22 3.22 5.39
C ALA A 102 5.67 3.41 4.88
N ARG A 103 6.57 3.90 5.75
CA ARG A 103 8.01 4.05 5.43
C ARG A 103 8.66 2.70 5.12
N LYS A 104 8.37 1.63 5.87
CA LYS A 104 8.92 0.29 5.61
C LYS A 104 8.48 -0.22 4.24
N VAL A 105 7.19 -0.07 3.90
CA VAL A 105 6.64 -0.48 2.59
C VAL A 105 7.33 0.29 1.46
N ILE A 106 7.39 1.63 1.56
CA ILE A 106 8.04 2.47 0.54
C ILE A 106 9.52 2.11 0.40
N SER A 107 10.24 1.97 1.52
CA SER A 107 11.67 1.63 1.50
C SER A 107 11.92 0.27 0.85
N PHE A 108 11.04 -0.71 1.08
CA PHE A 108 11.10 -2.02 0.45
C PHE A 108 10.87 -1.91 -1.07
N GLN A 109 9.85 -1.15 -1.48
CA GLN A 109 9.56 -0.93 -2.89
C GLN A 109 10.68 -0.21 -3.62
N GLU A 110 11.30 0.80 -3.00
CA GLU A 110 12.47 1.49 -3.56
C GLU A 110 13.65 0.54 -3.73
N LYS A 111 13.96 -0.26 -2.70
CA LYS A 111 15.10 -1.20 -2.72
C LYS A 111 15.02 -2.19 -3.88
N TYR A 112 13.81 -2.61 -4.24
CA TYR A 112 13.57 -3.58 -5.32
C TYR A 112 12.86 -2.95 -6.53
N LYS A 113 12.97 -1.62 -6.68
CA LYS A 113 12.36 -0.85 -7.77
C LYS A 113 12.75 -1.43 -9.14
N GLY A 114 11.78 -1.58 -10.02
CA GLY A 114 11.96 -2.18 -11.35
C GLY A 114 12.11 -3.70 -11.37
N LYS A 115 12.27 -4.36 -10.21
CA LYS A 115 12.29 -5.83 -10.09
C LYS A 115 10.98 -6.37 -9.50
N LEU A 116 10.33 -5.61 -8.62
CA LEU A 116 9.00 -5.94 -8.12
C LEU A 116 7.95 -5.67 -9.19
N LYS A 117 7.02 -6.61 -9.34
CA LYS A 117 5.79 -6.43 -10.11
C LYS A 117 4.63 -6.54 -9.14
N VAL A 118 3.94 -5.43 -8.92
CA VAL A 118 2.68 -5.43 -8.19
C VAL A 118 1.60 -5.86 -9.16
N ARG A 119 0.81 -6.87 -8.79
CA ARG A 119 -0.32 -7.36 -9.58
C ARG A 119 -1.45 -7.68 -8.63
N SER A 120 -2.67 -7.28 -9.00
CA SER A 120 -3.86 -7.77 -8.33
C SER A 120 -4.09 -9.23 -8.73
N ILE A 121 -4.44 -10.07 -7.76
CA ILE A 121 -4.79 -11.47 -7.97
C ILE A 121 -6.09 -11.77 -7.23
N ASN A 122 -6.91 -12.65 -7.80
CA ASN A 122 -8.04 -13.22 -7.08
C ASN A 122 -7.69 -14.66 -6.70
N SER A 123 -8.04 -15.09 -5.50
CA SER A 123 -7.91 -16.48 -5.11
C SER A 123 -9.25 -17.08 -4.71
N TYR A 124 -9.39 -18.38 -4.97
CA TYR A 124 -10.58 -19.18 -4.64
C TYR A 124 -10.15 -20.53 -4.10
N ASN A 125 -10.83 -21.05 -3.08
CA ASN A 125 -10.49 -22.33 -2.47
C ASN A 125 -11.56 -23.36 -2.81
N ILE A 126 -11.12 -24.53 -3.28
CA ILE A 126 -11.96 -25.70 -3.53
C ILE A 126 -11.55 -26.78 -2.54
N LYS A 127 -12.52 -27.27 -1.77
CA LYS A 127 -12.30 -28.36 -0.81
C LYS A 127 -13.47 -29.34 -0.86
N ASN A 128 -13.25 -30.46 -1.54
CA ASN A 128 -14.23 -31.53 -1.73
C ASN A 128 -13.56 -32.91 -1.62
N ASP A 129 -14.26 -33.97 -2.05
CA ASP A 129 -13.79 -35.36 -1.99
C ASP A 129 -12.62 -35.66 -2.93
N LYS A 130 -12.43 -34.84 -3.98
CA LYS A 130 -11.36 -35.02 -4.97
C LYS A 130 -10.17 -34.09 -4.73
N ASN A 131 -10.43 -32.85 -4.30
CA ASN A 131 -9.43 -31.79 -4.24
C ASN A 131 -9.50 -30.99 -2.94
N ASP A 132 -8.33 -30.58 -2.45
CA ASP A 132 -8.12 -29.50 -1.49
C ASP A 132 -7.07 -28.56 -2.11
N ILE A 133 -7.54 -27.51 -2.79
CA ILE A 133 -6.71 -26.66 -3.65
C ILE A 133 -7.03 -25.17 -3.50
N GLU A 134 -6.00 -24.36 -3.65
CA GLU A 134 -6.08 -22.90 -3.83
C GLU A 134 -5.92 -22.60 -5.33
N VAL A 135 -6.92 -21.93 -5.91
CA VAL A 135 -6.95 -21.47 -7.30
C VAL A 135 -6.60 -19.98 -7.31
N ILE A 136 -5.48 -19.61 -7.92
CA ILE A 136 -5.03 -18.21 -8.04
C ILE A 136 -5.22 -17.76 -9.48
N LEU A 137 -5.90 -16.64 -9.66
CA LEU A 137 -6.29 -16.05 -10.94
C LEU A 137 -5.49 -14.77 -11.20
N GLN A 138 -4.81 -14.74 -12.34
CA GLN A 138 -4.09 -13.59 -12.85
C GLN A 138 -4.31 -13.47 -14.37
N ASP A 139 -5.38 -12.76 -14.73
CA ASP A 139 -5.85 -12.65 -16.11
C ASP A 139 -6.04 -14.05 -16.73
N GLU A 140 -5.43 -14.34 -17.89
CA GLU A 140 -5.50 -15.66 -18.50
C GLU A 140 -4.62 -16.72 -17.82
N ASN A 141 -3.77 -16.34 -16.85
CA ASN A 141 -2.88 -17.25 -16.13
C ASN A 141 -3.53 -17.71 -14.82
N ILE A 142 -3.65 -19.02 -14.66
CA ILE A 142 -4.26 -19.64 -13.48
C ILE A 142 -3.23 -20.55 -12.84
N ILE A 143 -3.12 -20.49 -11.52
CA ILE A 143 -2.28 -21.40 -10.73
C ILE A 143 -3.20 -22.25 -9.86
N LEU A 144 -3.12 -23.56 -10.01
CA LEU A 144 -3.76 -24.52 -9.11
C LEU A 144 -2.70 -25.01 -8.13
N LYS A 145 -2.86 -24.69 -6.85
CA LYS A 145 -1.89 -25.02 -5.81
C LYS A 145 -2.49 -26.00 -4.82
N SER A 146 -1.78 -27.09 -4.54
CA SER A 146 -2.15 -28.08 -3.53
C SER A 146 -0.95 -28.60 -2.77
N TYR A 147 -1.16 -28.97 -1.50
CA TYR A 147 -0.21 -29.76 -0.73
C TYR A 147 -0.21 -31.24 -1.12
N GLY A 148 -1.25 -31.68 -1.84
CA GLY A 148 -1.38 -33.04 -2.37
C GLY A 148 -1.35 -33.09 -3.89
N LYS A 149 -1.89 -34.18 -4.44
CA LYS A 149 -2.18 -34.34 -5.87
C LYS A 149 -3.48 -33.61 -6.23
N ILE A 150 -3.55 -33.11 -7.45
CA ILE A 150 -4.70 -32.39 -7.99
C ILE A 150 -5.43 -33.30 -8.98
N ASP A 151 -6.70 -33.56 -8.73
CA ASP A 151 -7.57 -34.32 -9.61
C ASP A 151 -8.31 -33.37 -10.58
N LEU A 152 -7.90 -33.38 -11.86
CA LEU A 152 -8.52 -32.57 -12.91
C LEU A 152 -9.89 -33.10 -13.37
N THR A 153 -10.32 -34.26 -12.90
CA THR A 153 -11.67 -34.79 -13.14
C THR A 153 -12.71 -34.24 -12.17
N ASP A 154 -12.30 -33.33 -11.28
CA ASP A 154 -13.20 -32.64 -10.36
C ASP A 154 -14.17 -31.72 -11.11
N ASN A 155 -15.47 -31.96 -10.91
CA ASN A 155 -16.53 -31.21 -11.57
C ASN A 155 -16.58 -29.75 -11.08
N GLU A 156 -16.34 -29.51 -9.79
CA GLU A 156 -16.38 -28.16 -9.21
C GLU A 156 -15.26 -27.29 -9.79
N LEU A 157 -14.04 -27.84 -9.85
CA LEU A 157 -12.91 -27.19 -10.52
C LEU A 157 -13.21 -26.90 -11.98
N ASN A 158 -13.73 -27.89 -12.72
CA ASN A 158 -14.02 -27.73 -14.14
C ASN A 158 -15.12 -26.69 -14.39
N GLU A 159 -16.18 -26.67 -13.58
CA GLU A 159 -17.26 -25.68 -13.65
C GLU A 159 -16.74 -24.27 -13.35
N PHE A 160 -15.88 -24.14 -12.33
CA PHE A 160 -15.24 -22.88 -11.98
C PHE A 160 -14.39 -22.34 -13.13
N LEU A 161 -13.51 -23.16 -13.70
CA LEU A 161 -12.65 -22.76 -14.82
C LEU A 161 -13.46 -22.41 -16.07
N CYS A 162 -14.53 -23.15 -16.35
CA CYS A 162 -15.44 -22.84 -17.45
C CYS A 162 -16.15 -21.50 -17.27
N SER A 163 -16.57 -21.20 -16.05
CA SER A 163 -17.21 -19.92 -15.70
C SER A 163 -16.22 -18.77 -15.80
N TYR A 164 -15.00 -18.94 -15.26
CA TYR A 164 -13.96 -17.93 -15.33
C TYR A 164 -13.51 -17.65 -16.78
N LYS A 165 -13.41 -18.68 -17.62
CA LYS A 165 -13.10 -18.53 -19.05
C LYS A 165 -14.05 -17.56 -19.76
N LYS A 166 -15.33 -17.53 -19.37
CA LYS A 166 -16.31 -16.58 -19.93
C LYS A 166 -16.05 -15.14 -19.50
N ILE A 167 -15.49 -14.93 -18.31
CA ILE A 167 -15.12 -13.62 -17.78
C ILE A 167 -13.93 -13.03 -18.57
N VAL A 168 -13.01 -13.89 -19.01
CA VAL A 168 -11.83 -13.49 -19.82
C VAL A 168 -12.07 -13.64 -21.33
N ASP A 169 -13.28 -13.32 -21.79
CA ASP A 169 -13.67 -13.30 -23.21
C ASP A 169 -13.40 -14.61 -23.99
N ASN A 170 -13.57 -15.75 -23.33
CA ASN A 170 -13.32 -17.08 -23.88
C ASN A 170 -11.88 -17.33 -24.38
N LYS A 171 -10.91 -16.52 -23.94
CA LYS A 171 -9.49 -16.75 -24.23
C LYS A 171 -9.02 -18.09 -23.65
N MET A 172 -7.90 -18.58 -24.19
CA MET A 172 -7.27 -19.80 -23.68
C MET A 172 -6.67 -19.52 -22.30
N LEU A 173 -7.03 -20.33 -21.31
CA LEU A 173 -6.48 -20.25 -19.96
C LEU A 173 -5.14 -20.98 -19.93
N ASN A 174 -4.10 -20.31 -19.44
CA ASN A 174 -2.80 -20.89 -19.16
C ASN A 174 -2.76 -21.41 -17.72
N ILE A 175 -2.99 -22.71 -17.55
CA ILE A 175 -3.12 -23.34 -16.23
C ILE A 175 -1.76 -23.95 -15.81
N SER A 176 -1.20 -23.42 -14.73
CA SER A 176 -0.03 -23.98 -14.02
C SER A 176 -0.48 -24.82 -12.84
N ILE A 177 0.06 -26.04 -12.73
CA ILE A 177 -0.30 -27.00 -11.68
C ILE A 177 0.87 -27.14 -10.70
N CYS A 178 0.64 -26.81 -9.44
CA CYS A 178 1.61 -26.88 -8.35
C CYS A 178 1.14 -27.89 -7.30
N GLU A 179 1.54 -29.15 -7.48
CA GLU A 179 1.26 -30.24 -6.54
C GLU A 179 2.38 -30.41 -5.51
N ASN A 180 2.07 -31.10 -4.40
CA ASN A 180 3.03 -31.40 -3.32
C ASN A 180 3.73 -30.15 -2.77
N ALA A 181 3.01 -29.03 -2.70
CA ALA A 181 3.52 -27.81 -2.09
C ALA A 181 3.87 -28.06 -0.62
N SER A 182 4.79 -27.26 -0.09
CA SER A 182 5.14 -27.26 1.33
C SER A 182 5.25 -25.83 1.84
N THR A 183 5.11 -25.67 3.15
CA THR A 183 5.16 -24.35 3.80
C THR A 183 6.35 -24.28 4.72
N TYR A 184 7.08 -23.18 4.62
CA TYR A 184 8.18 -22.83 5.50
C TYR A 184 7.89 -21.47 6.13
N LEU A 185 7.97 -21.40 7.46
CA LEU A 185 7.79 -20.15 8.20
C LEU A 185 9.18 -19.52 8.40
N TYR A 186 9.35 -18.28 7.91
CA TYR A 186 10.56 -17.48 8.02
C TYR A 186 10.36 -16.29 8.95
#